data_AF-A0A0Q9QHT6-F1
#
_entry.id   AF-A0A0Q9QHT6-F1
#
_cell.length_a   1.000
_cell.length_b   1.000
_cell.length_c   1.000
_cell.angle_alpha   90.00
_cell.angle_beta   90.00
_cell.angle_gamma   90.00
#
_symmetry.space_group_name_H-M   'P 1'
#
loop_
_entity.id
_entity.type
_entity.pdbx_description
1 polymer ?
#
loop_
_entity_poly.entity_id
_entity_poly.type
_entity_poly.pdbx_seq_one_letter_code
_entity_poly.pdbx_strand_id
1 'polypeptide(L)'
;MSKRSLAESVLSLLDIEDIEKIEVEYVNGKEVKLSFDEAQNEEEREEMLEEWLDNIKWKFVQEFEIKLYDGIKYKITYGDD
;
A
#
# COMPACT_ATOMS: atom_id res chain seq x y z
N MET A 1 -3.20 -16.33 -6.60
CA MET A 1 -2.58 -15.35 -5.68
C MET A 1 -3.63 -14.26 -5.44
N SER A 2 -3.91 -13.87 -4.19
CA SER A 2 -4.89 -12.82 -3.91
C SER A 2 -4.27 -11.45 -4.17
N LYS A 3 -5.11 -10.42 -4.40
CA LYS A 3 -4.64 -9.04 -4.57
C LYS A 3 -3.80 -8.59 -3.36
N ARG A 4 -4.26 -8.93 -2.15
CA ARG A 4 -3.54 -8.69 -0.90
C ARG A 4 -2.15 -9.32 -0.89
N SER A 5 -2.06 -10.63 -1.17
CA SER A 5 -0.76 -11.33 -1.12
C SER A 5 0.26 -10.78 -2.13
N LEU A 6 -0.21 -10.25 -3.27
CA LEU A 6 0.69 -9.62 -4.24
C LEU A 6 1.21 -8.27 -3.71
N ALA A 7 0.33 -7.43 -3.15
CA ALA A 7 0.73 -6.17 -2.52
C ALA A 7 1.70 -6.39 -1.36
N GLU A 8 1.42 -7.34 -0.46
CA GLU A 8 2.30 -7.71 0.66
C GLU A 8 3.66 -8.23 0.16
N SER A 9 3.67 -9.00 -0.93
CA SER A 9 4.94 -9.46 -1.52
C SER A 9 5.77 -8.29 -2.04
N VAL A 10 5.15 -7.26 -2.62
CA VAL A 10 5.87 -6.06 -3.07
C VAL A 10 6.35 -5.23 -1.88
N LEU A 11 5.51 -5.04 -0.87
CA LEU A 11 5.88 -4.33 0.36
C LEU A 11 7.05 -5.01 1.08
N SER A 12 7.10 -6.35 1.12
CA SER A 12 8.21 -7.09 1.74
C SER A 12 9.57 -6.93 1.05
N LEU A 13 9.60 -6.32 -0.15
CA LEU A 13 10.84 -6.01 -0.88
C LEU A 13 11.34 -4.59 -0.60
N LEU A 14 10.61 -3.82 0.20
CA LEU A 14 10.88 -2.42 0.51
C LEU A 14 11.07 -2.27 2.02
N ASP A 15 12.00 -1.40 2.42
CA ASP A 15 12.12 -0.99 3.81
C ASP A 15 10.97 0.00 4.12
N ILE A 16 10.20 -0.25 5.18
CA ILE A 16 9.02 0.56 5.50
C ILE A 16 9.37 2.02 5.85
N GLU A 17 10.61 2.25 6.29
CA GLU A 17 11.15 3.58 6.55
C GLU A 17 11.27 4.43 5.28
N ASP A 18 11.48 3.79 4.12
CA ASP A 18 11.60 4.46 2.81
C ASP A 18 10.24 4.80 2.19
N ILE A 19 9.16 4.18 2.67
CA ILE A 19 7.80 4.41 2.16
C ILE A 19 7.26 5.73 2.70
N GLU A 20 6.95 6.66 1.80
CA GLU A 20 6.27 7.92 2.13
C GLU A 20 4.76 7.70 2.22
N LYS A 21 4.22 6.95 1.25
CA LYS A 21 2.77 6.86 1.04
C LYS A 21 2.37 5.59 0.29
N ILE A 22 1.20 5.07 0.64
CA ILE A 22 0.52 4.01 -0.09
C ILE A 22 -0.89 4.50 -0.45
N GLU A 23 -1.32 4.23 -1.68
CA GLU A 23 -2.64 4.57 -2.19
C GLU A 23 -3.32 3.33 -2.79
N VAL A 24 -4.62 3.21 -2.55
CA VAL A 24 -5.48 2.17 -3.12
C VAL A 24 -6.67 2.82 -3.79
N GLU A 25 -6.86 2.51 -5.07
CA GLU A 25 -8.06 2.87 -5.83
C GLU A 25 -8.98 1.66 -5.96
N TYR A 26 -10.25 1.86 -5.69
CA TYR A 26 -11.30 0.87 -5.87
C TYR A 26 -11.97 1.01 -7.24
N VAL A 27 -12.59 -0.07 -7.75
CA VAL A 27 -13.32 -0.10 -9.04
C VAL A 27 -14.43 0.94 -9.19
N ASN A 28 -14.86 1.56 -8.09
CA ASN A 28 -15.85 2.65 -8.09
C ASN A 28 -15.20 4.05 -8.11
N GLY A 29 -13.89 4.14 -8.33
CA GLY A 29 -13.10 5.38 -8.31
C GLY A 29 -12.86 5.96 -6.91
N LYS A 30 -13.22 5.24 -5.84
CA LYS A 30 -12.91 5.69 -4.47
C LYS A 30 -11.45 5.36 -4.15
N GLU A 31 -10.75 6.33 -3.56
CA GLU A 31 -9.39 6.15 -3.09
C GLU A 31 -9.31 6.10 -1.57
N VAL A 32 -8.37 5.32 -1.05
CA VAL A 32 -7.91 5.38 0.35
C VAL A 32 -6.39 5.42 0.37
N LYS A 33 -5.83 6.12 1.35
CA LYS A 33 -4.39 6.35 1.46
C LYS A 33 -3.88 6.11 2.87
N LEU A 34 -2.64 5.67 2.97
CA LEU A 34 -1.82 5.65 4.17
C LEU A 34 -0.58 6.50 3.90
N SER A 35 -0.19 7.34 4.85
CA SER A 35 1.01 8.17 4.74
C SER A 35 1.76 8.07 6.06
N PHE A 36 3.08 7.95 5.97
CA PHE A 36 3.95 7.88 7.13
C PHE A 36 4.61 9.23 7.37
N ASP A 37 4.89 9.56 8.62
CA ASP A 37 5.69 10.71 9.00
C ASP A 37 7.16 10.26 9.15
N GLU A 38 8.11 11.08 8.68
CA GLU A 38 9.55 10.79 8.78
C GLU A 38 10.01 10.53 10.22
N ALA A 39 9.33 11.11 11.22
CA ALA A 39 9.66 10.93 12.63
C ALA A 39 9.17 9.61 13.24
N GLN A 40 8.27 8.88 12.57
CA GLN A 40 7.76 7.58 13.05
C GLN A 40 8.81 6.49 12.86
N ASN A 41 8.98 5.67 13.90
CA ASN A 41 9.88 4.52 13.85
C ASN A 41 9.28 3.35 13.07
N GLU A 42 10.13 2.38 12.72
CA GLU A 42 9.78 1.17 11.98
C GLU A 42 8.57 0.42 12.57
N GLU A 43 8.59 0.11 13.88
CA GLU A 43 7.53 -0.64 14.57
C GLU A 43 6.16 0.07 14.47
N GLU A 44 6.12 1.37 14.71
CA GLU A 44 4.89 2.18 14.59
C GLU A 44 4.34 2.15 13.15
N ARG A 45 5.23 2.22 12.15
CA ARG A 45 4.82 2.17 10.74
C ARG A 45 4.30 0.79 10.36
N GLU A 46 4.91 -0.28 10.86
CA GLU A 46 4.49 -1.66 10.61
C GLU A 46 3.09 -1.91 11.16
N GLU A 47 2.82 -1.49 12.40
CA GLU A 47 1.49 -1.59 13.01
C GLU A 47 0.44 -0.83 12.18
N MET A 48 0.73 0.42 11.81
CA MET A 48 -0.16 1.22 10.97
C MET A 48 -0.42 0.59 9.61
N LEU A 49 0.61 -0.01 8.99
CA LEU A 49 0.50 -0.68 7.71
C LEU A 49 -0.38 -1.92 7.82
N GLU A 50 -0.15 -2.77 8.82
CA GLU A 50 -0.91 -4.00 9.04
C GLU A 50 -2.40 -3.67 9.27
N GLU A 51 -2.69 -2.75 10.18
CA GLU A 51 -4.06 -2.31 10.45
C GLU A 51 -4.74 -1.72 9.20
N TRP A 52 -4.02 -0.93 8.41
CA TRP A 52 -4.56 -0.33 7.20
C TRP A 52 -4.86 -1.39 6.14
N LEU A 53 -3.93 -2.33 5.88
CA LEU A 53 -4.10 -3.43 4.92
C LEU A 53 -5.27 -4.33 5.28
N ASP A 54 -5.53 -4.55 6.58
CA ASP A 54 -6.69 -5.30 7.07
C ASP A 54 -8.03 -4.60 6.78
N ASN A 55 -8.04 -3.26 6.76
CA ASN A 55 -9.23 -2.46 6.48
C ASN A 55 -9.51 -2.29 4.97
N ILE A 56 -8.56 -2.65 4.09
CA ILE A 56 -8.76 -2.56 2.64
C ILE A 56 -9.75 -3.61 2.16
N LYS A 57 -10.74 -3.17 1.36
CA LYS A 57 -11.68 -4.07 0.71
C LYS A 57 -11.06 -4.65 -0.57
N TRP A 58 -10.08 -5.54 -0.41
CA TRP A 58 -9.25 -6.12 -1.47
C TRP A 58 -10.02 -6.63 -2.69
N LYS A 59 -11.23 -7.18 -2.49
CA LYS A 59 -12.09 -7.64 -3.59
C LYS A 59 -12.37 -6.54 -4.62
N PHE A 60 -12.47 -5.28 -4.20
CA PHE A 60 -12.83 -4.15 -5.04
C PHE A 60 -11.63 -3.29 -5.44
N VAL A 61 -10.41 -3.69 -5.08
CA VAL A 61 -9.21 -2.92 -5.43
C VAL A 61 -8.93 -3.05 -6.92
N GLN A 62 -8.80 -1.92 -7.59
CA GLN A 62 -8.41 -1.80 -8.99
C GLN A 62 -6.92 -1.48 -9.10
N GLU A 63 -6.40 -0.64 -8.20
CA GLU A 63 -5.02 -0.18 -8.22
C GLU A 63 -4.43 -0.08 -6.81
N PHE A 64 -3.13 -0.35 -6.71
CA PHE A 64 -2.32 -0.18 -5.50
C PHE A 64 -1.01 0.52 -5.89
N GLU A 65 -0.79 1.73 -5.38
CA GLU A 65 0.42 2.54 -5.61
C GLU A 65 1.21 2.70 -4.31
N ILE A 66 2.54 2.57 -4.40
CA ILE A 66 3.49 2.84 -3.32
C ILE A 66 4.41 3.96 -3.80
N LYS A 67 4.59 4.99 -2.98
CA LYS A 67 5.52 6.09 -3.23
C LYS A 67 6.58 6.12 -2.13
N LEU A 68 7.84 6.18 -2.55
CA LEU A 68 8.99 6.32 -1.66
C LEU A 68 9.41 7.79 -1.53
N TYR A 69 10.11 8.12 -0.44
CA TYR A 69 10.64 9.46 -0.19
C TYR A 69 11.63 9.94 -1.26
N ASP A 70 12.34 9.02 -1.92
CA ASP A 70 13.24 9.33 -3.04
C ASP A 70 12.50 9.66 -4.35
N GLY A 71 11.15 9.58 -4.34
CA GLY A 71 10.28 9.87 -5.46
C GLY A 71 9.98 8.68 -6.37
N ILE A 72 10.55 7.50 -6.11
CA ILE A 72 10.21 6.27 -6.83
C ILE A 72 8.76 5.87 -6.54
N LYS A 73 8.08 5.37 -7.58
CA LYS A 73 6.71 4.90 -7.52
C LYS A 73 6.59 3.47 -8.04
N TYR A 74 5.91 2.62 -7.29
CA TYR A 74 5.50 1.28 -7.70
C TYR A 74 3.99 1.24 -7.86
N LYS A 75 3.51 0.65 -8.94
CA LYS A 75 2.09 0.59 -9.27
C LYS A 75 1.69 -0.82 -9.66
N ILE A 76 0.67 -1.34 -9.00
CA ILE A 76 0.05 -2.63 -9.28
C ILE A 76 -1.37 -2.37 -9.76
N THR A 77 -1.66 -2.71 -11.01
CA THR A 77 -3.03 -2.68 -11.55
C THR A 77 -3.58 -4.10 -11.57
N TYR A 78 -4.78 -4.29 -11.01
CA TYR A 78 -5.45 -5.57 -10.98
C TYR A 78 -6.49 -5.64 -12.11
N GLY A 79 -6.38 -6.66 -12.98
CA GLY A 79 -7.35 -6.90 -14.04
C GLY A 79 -8.72 -7.37 -13.52
N ASP A 80 -9.77 -7.10 -14.30
CA ASP A 80 -11.08 -7.74 -14.21
C ASP A 80 -11.00 -9.13 -14.87
N ASP A 81 -10.68 -10.18 -14.10
CA ASP A 81 -10.94 -11.57 -14.49
C ASP A 81 -12.20 -12.09 -13.79
#